data_AF-A0A7C1MGP1-F1
#
_entry.id   AF-A0A7C1MGP1-F1
#
_cell.length_a   1.000
_cell.length_b   1.000
_cell.length_c   1.000
_cell.angle_alpha   90.00
_cell.angle_beta   90.00
_cell.angle_gamma   90.00
#
_symmetry.space_group_name_H-M   'P 1'
#
loop_
_entity.id
_entity.type
_entity.pdbx_description
1 polymer ?
#
loop_
_entity_poly.entity_id
_entity_poly.type
_entity_poly.pdbx_seq_one_letter_code
_entity_poly.pdbx_strand_id
1 'polypeptide(L)' 'MSSCEKCWADAYSKMYGGYKNQSEAYKALLAERKDNPCTPKEQAGQWWDEKRQVDTRAPKQNET' A
#
# COMPACT_ATOMS: atom_id res chain seq x y z
N MET A 1 6.85 7.58 3.72
CA MET A 1 5.58 6.87 3.46
C MET A 1 5.94 5.46 3.04
N SER A 2 5.46 4.44 3.75
CA SER A 2 5.54 3.07 3.30
C SER A 2 4.76 2.91 1.99
N SER A 3 5.30 2.13 1.05
CA SER A 3 4.58 1.73 -0.16
C SER A 3 3.32 0.95 0.23
N CYS A 4 2.15 1.30 -0.32
CA CYS A 4 0.92 0.56 -0.07
C CYS A 4 0.86 -0.66 -1.00
N GLU A 5 1.08 -1.85 -0.47
CA GLU A 5 1.11 -3.10 -1.25
C GLU A 5 -0.21 -3.36 -1.96
N LYS A 6 -1.37 -3.09 -1.32
CA LYS A 6 -2.67 -3.19 -1.98
C LYS A 6 -2.79 -2.26 -3.18
N CYS A 7 -2.44 -0.98 -3.03
CA CYS A 7 -2.49 -0.04 -4.15
C CYS A 7 -1.52 -0.42 -5.26
N TRP A 8 -0.36 -1.01 -4.91
CA TRP A 8 0.62 -1.48 -5.90
C TRP A 8 0.10 -2.68 -6.70
N ALA A 9 -0.55 -3.63 -6.03
CA ALA A 9 -1.20 -4.77 -6.67
C ALA A 9 -2.38 -4.34 -7.56
N ASP A 10 -3.25 -3.46 -7.05
CA ASP A 10 -4.38 -2.93 -7.83
C ASP A 10 -3.89 -2.12 -9.05
N ALA A 11 -2.76 -1.43 -8.92
CA ALA A 11 -2.13 -0.70 -10.03
C ALA A 11 -1.64 -1.64 -11.14
N TYR A 12 -1.12 -2.83 -10.78
CA TYR A 12 -0.70 -3.83 -11.75
C TYR A 12 -1.90 -4.27 -12.62
N SER A 13 -3.04 -4.53 -11.98
CA SER A 13 -4.28 -4.86 -12.68
C SER A 13 -4.80 -3.69 -13.54
N LYS A 14 -4.73 -2.45 -13.03
CA LYS A 14 -5.18 -1.25 -13.76
C LYS A 14 -4.27 -0.83 -14.92
N MET A 15 -3.00 -1.25 -14.95
CA MET A 15 -2.08 -0.91 -16.05
C MET A 15 -2.64 -1.34 -17.42
N TYR A 16 -3.36 -2.46 -17.49
CA TYR A 16 -4.00 -2.94 -18.72
C TYR A 16 -5.25 -2.16 -19.13
N GLY A 17 -5.73 -1.22 -18.31
CA GLY A 17 -6.98 -0.48 -18.48
C GLY A 17 -6.82 0.98 -18.91
N GLY A 18 -5.64 1.41 -19.38
CA GLY A 18 -5.43 2.75 -19.95
C GLY A 18 -4.38 3.64 -19.27
N TYR A 19 -3.65 3.12 -18.28
CA TYR A 19 -2.48 3.80 -17.72
C TYR A 19 -1.20 3.43 -18.50
N LYS A 20 -0.25 4.35 -18.64
CA LYS A 20 0.98 4.07 -19.42
C LYS A 20 1.92 3.10 -18.70
N ASN A 21 1.88 3.08 -17.37
CA ASN A 21 2.67 2.19 -16.54
C ASN A 21 2.03 2.02 -15.15
N GLN A 22 2.48 0.99 -14.42
CA GLN A 22 2.01 0.69 -13.06
C GLN A 22 2.24 1.85 -12.08
N SER A 23 3.32 2.64 -12.23
CA SER A 23 3.59 3.77 -11.34
C SER A 23 2.55 4.88 -11.46
N GLU A 24 2.09 5.20 -12.67
CA GLU A 24 1.00 6.13 -12.91
C GLU A 24 -0.32 5.63 -12.32
N ALA A 25 -0.66 4.36 -12.57
CA ALA A 25 -1.86 3.73 -12.00
C ALA A 25 -1.83 3.75 -10.46
N TYR A 26 -0.65 3.50 -9.87
CA TYR A 26 -0.44 3.54 -8.42
C TYR A 26 -0.66 4.94 -7.85
N LYS A 27 -0.10 5.98 -8.47
CA LYS A 27 -0.31 7.37 -8.04
C LYS A 27 -1.79 7.78 -8.14
N ALA A 28 -2.47 7.37 -9.21
CA ALA A 28 -3.90 7.63 -9.38
C ALA A 28 -4.72 6.95 -8.27
N LEU A 29 -4.41 5.69 -7.93
CA LEU A 29 -5.07 4.97 -6.83
C LEU A 29 -4.82 5.60 -5.46
N LEU A 30 -3.60 6.10 -5.21
CA LEU A 30 -3.30 6.83 -3.97
C LEU A 30 -4.12 8.12 -3.86
N ALA A 31 -4.33 8.83 -4.98
CA ALA A 31 -5.18 10.02 -5.01
C ALA A 31 -6.67 9.66 -4.83
N GLU A 32 -7.15 8.62 -5.52
CA GLU A 32 -8.54 8.11 -5.43
C GLU A 32 -8.89 7.69 -3.99
N ARG A 33 -7.93 7.14 -3.25
CA ARG A 33 -8.11 6.61 -1.88
C ARG A 33 -7.65 7.57 -0.79
N LYS A 34 -7.41 8.85 -1.11
CA LYS A 34 -6.94 9.82 -0.11
C LYS A 34 -7.93 9.97 1.05
N ASP A 35 -9.23 10.00 0.74
CA ASP A 35 -10.31 10.17 1.74
C ASP A 35 -10.76 8.84 2.36
N ASN A 36 -10.41 7.72 1.76
CA ASN A 36 -10.66 6.38 2.28
C ASN A 36 -9.41 5.49 2.10
N PRO A 37 -8.38 5.71 2.93
CA PRO A 37 -7.10 5.03 2.77
C PRO A 37 -7.20 3.54 3.07
N CYS A 38 -6.31 2.76 2.46
CA CYS A 38 -6.17 1.33 2.78
C CYS A 38 -5.85 1.14 4.27
N THR A 39 -6.34 0.06 4.86
CA THR A 39 -6.03 -0.30 6.26
C THR A 39 -4.53 -0.59 6.43
N PRO A 40 -3.97 -0.52 7.65
CA PRO A 40 -2.56 -0.87 7.89
C PRO A 40 -2.17 -2.25 7.35
N LYS A 41 -3.06 -3.24 7.49
CA LYS A 41 -2.89 -4.59 6.94
C LYS A 41 -2.82 -4.59 5.41
N GLU A 42 -3.72 -3.89 4.73
CA GLU A 42 -3.71 -3.77 3.27
C GLU A 42 -2.48 -3.00 2.75
N GLN A 43 -2.03 -1.99 3.49
CA GLN A 43 -0.82 -1.25 3.16
C GLN A 43 0.43 -2.14 3.30
N ALA A 44 0.49 -2.98 4.33
CA ALA A 44 1.61 -3.87 4.61
C ALA A 44 1.65 -5.11 3.70
N GLY A 45 0.49 -5.62 3.27
CA GLY A 45 0.39 -6.82 2.44
C GLY A 45 1.08 -8.02 3.11
N GLN A 46 2.03 -8.63 2.40
CA GLN A 46 2.80 -9.79 2.90
C GLN A 46 3.65 -9.48 4.15
N TRP A 47 3.88 -8.21 4.45
CA TRP A 47 4.68 -7.78 5.61
C TRP A 47 3.86 -7.61 6.88
N TRP A 48 2.54 -7.83 6.82
CA TRP A 48 1.68 -7.78 7.98
C TRP A 48 1.91 -8.99 8.89
N ASP A 49 2.20 -8.74 10.16
CA ASP A 49 2.23 -9.77 11.20
C ASP A 49 0.85 -9.92 11.84
N GLU A 50 0.17 -11.04 11.61
CA GLU A 50 -1.16 -11.30 12.18
C GLU A 50 -1.18 -11.44 13.71
N LYS A 51 -0.08 -11.89 14.33
CA LYS A 51 -0.03 -12.06 15.78
C LYS A 51 0.20 -10.73 16.48
N ARG A 52 1.06 -9.90 15.92
CA ARG A 52 1.47 -8.61 16.48
C ARG A 52 0.63 -7.45 15.94
N GLN A 53 -0.16 -7.65 14.89
CA GLN A 53 -0.96 -6.65 14.20
C GLN A 53 -0.12 -5.42 13.79
N VAL A 54 1.06 -5.66 13.20
CA VAL A 54 2.00 -4.61 12.77
C VAL A 54 2.60 -4.90 11.39
N ASP A 55 2.98 -3.86 10.67
CA ASP A 55 3.87 -3.98 9.50
C ASP A 55 5.30 -4.28 9.99
N THR A 56 5.84 -5.44 9.62
CA THR A 56 7.19 -5.88 10.00
C THR A 56 8.33 -5.03 9.45
N ARG A 57 8.05 -4.20 8.43
CA ARG A 57 9.01 -3.22 7.89
C ARG A 57 8.97 -1.90 8.64
N ALA A 58 7.95 -1.66 9.46
CA ALA A 58 7.86 -0.44 10.24
C ALA A 58 9.10 -0.35 11.15
N PRO A 59 9.77 0.81 11.21
CA PRO A 59 10.87 0.99 12.13
C PRO A 59 10.35 0.72 13.55
N LYS A 60 11.10 -0.05 14.34
CA LYS A 60 10.84 -0.19 15.77
C LYS A 60 10.84 1.24 16.33
N GLN A 61 9.68 1.72 16.78
CA GLN A 61 9.63 2.97 17.51
C GLN A 61 10.48 2.72 18.76
N ASN A 62 11.63 3.39 18.84
CA ASN A 62 12.49 3.31 20.00
C ASN A 62 11.65 3.74 21.21
N GLU A 63 11.45 2.81 22.14
CA GLU A 63 10.94 3.08 23.48
C GLU A 63 11.82 4.18 24.08
N THR A 64 11.24 5.35 24.29
CA THR A 64 11.87 6.48 25.00
C THR A 64 11.14 6.71 26.30
#